data_AF-A0A6N9Q2L9-F1
#
_entry.id   AF-A0A6N9Q2L9-F1
#
_cell.length_a   1.000
_cell.length_b   1.000
_cell.length_c   1.000
_cell.angle_alpha   90.00
_cell.angle_beta   90.00
_cell.angle_gamma   90.00
#
_symmetry.space_group_name_H-M   'P 1'
#
loop_
_entity.id
_entity.type
_entity.pdbx_description
1 polymer ?
#
loop_
_entity_poly.entity_id
_entity_poly.type
_entity_poly.pdbx_seq_one_letter_code
_entity_poly.pdbx_strand_id
1 'polypeptide(L)'
;MNLGKYIKAELMIKSLSIRWLADQLDINEKTLAGKLNRNSITGEDLLEIGGFLEINMNELKIITQLESLDGTTFEFEKCVIRDYLYKVGIRENDIEKIDTVDTPDDRQYHYIKFKNITEPIGLVVDQKTNLFIYDKYK
;
A
#
# COMPACT_ATOMS: atom_id res chain seq x y z
N MET A 1 5.54 4.84 -10.83
CA MET A 1 4.98 3.73 -10.02
C MET A 1 5.41 2.37 -10.51
N ASN A 2 5.73 1.48 -9.57
CA ASN A 2 5.80 0.04 -9.83
C ASN A 2 4.43 -0.59 -9.48
N LEU A 3 3.55 -0.67 -10.48
CA LEU A 3 2.21 -1.27 -10.37
C LEU A 3 2.26 -2.69 -9.79
N GLY A 4 3.29 -3.46 -10.19
CA GLY A 4 3.48 -4.80 -9.67
C GLY A 4 3.73 -4.86 -8.16
N LYS A 5 4.42 -3.86 -7.59
CA LYS A 5 4.56 -3.73 -6.12
C LYS A 5 3.23 -3.38 -5.46
N TYR A 6 2.50 -2.41 -6.02
CA TYR A 6 1.21 -1.99 -5.49
C TYR A 6 0.21 -3.16 -5.44
N ILE A 7 0.06 -3.91 -6.53
CA ILE A 7 -0.84 -5.08 -6.61
C ILE A 7 -0.46 -6.15 -5.55
N LYS A 8 0.83 -6.36 -5.31
CA LYS A 8 1.28 -7.30 -4.26
C LYS A 8 0.93 -6.82 -2.86
N ALA A 9 1.02 -5.51 -2.61
CA ALA A 9 0.60 -4.93 -1.34
C ALA A 9 -0.90 -5.13 -1.12
N GLU A 10 -1.73 -4.86 -2.15
CA GLU A 10 -3.18 -5.08 -2.09
C GLU A 10 -3.54 -6.56 -1.81
N LEU A 11 -2.87 -7.49 -2.49
CA LEU A 11 -3.03 -8.93 -2.23
C LEU A 11 -2.73 -9.26 -0.76
N MET A 12 -1.63 -8.73 -0.22
CA MET A 12 -1.23 -9.00 1.15
C MET A 12 -2.21 -8.41 2.17
N ILE A 13 -2.67 -7.17 1.96
CA ILE A 13 -3.67 -6.50 2.82
C ILE A 13 -4.96 -7.33 2.87
N LYS A 14 -5.36 -7.90 1.73
CA LYS A 14 -6.57 -8.74 1.62
C LYS A 14 -6.32 -10.20 2.01
N SER A 15 -5.11 -10.56 2.47
CA SER A 15 -4.70 -11.94 2.78
C SER A 15 -4.90 -12.92 1.61
N LEU A 16 -4.75 -12.42 0.38
CA LEU A 16 -4.85 -13.16 -0.86
C LEU A 16 -3.46 -13.51 -1.38
N SER A 17 -3.36 -14.65 -2.07
CA SER A 17 -2.11 -15.10 -2.67
C SER A 17 -2.01 -14.68 -4.14
N ILE A 18 -0.79 -14.63 -4.67
CA ILE A 18 -0.56 -14.45 -6.12
C ILE A 18 -1.22 -15.58 -6.90
N ARG A 19 -1.20 -16.81 -6.36
CA ARG A 19 -1.89 -17.96 -6.95
C ARG A 19 -3.39 -17.71 -7.09
N TRP A 20 -4.04 -17.22 -6.04
CA TRP A 20 -5.46 -16.89 -6.08
C TRP A 20 -5.78 -15.90 -7.21
N LEU A 21 -4.97 -14.84 -7.36
CA LEU A 21 -5.17 -13.86 -8.43
C LEU A 21 -4.90 -14.46 -9.82
N ALA A 22 -3.91 -15.32 -9.93
CA ALA A 22 -3.61 -16.04 -11.17
C ALA A 22 -4.79 -16.93 -11.60
N ASP A 23 -5.42 -17.61 -10.64
CA ASP A 23 -6.62 -18.43 -10.87
C ASP A 23 -7.81 -17.56 -11.34
N GLN A 24 -7.97 -16.34 -10.81
CA GLN A 24 -9.04 -15.41 -11.26
C GLN A 24 -8.83 -14.91 -12.69
N LEU A 25 -7.58 -14.70 -13.09
CA LEU A 25 -7.19 -14.19 -14.40
C LEU A 25 -7.05 -15.29 -15.46
N ASP A 26 -7.26 -16.56 -15.09
CA ASP A 26 -7.01 -17.72 -15.96
C ASP A 26 -5.59 -17.73 -16.57
N ILE A 27 -4.58 -17.39 -15.76
CA ILE A 27 -3.17 -17.41 -16.17
C ILE A 27 -2.30 -18.20 -15.21
N ASN A 28 -1.14 -18.63 -15.69
CA ASN A 28 -0.18 -19.32 -14.83
C ASN A 28 0.41 -18.38 -13.76
N GLU A 29 0.48 -18.87 -12.50
CA GLU A 29 1.05 -18.13 -11.37
C GLU A 29 2.46 -17.58 -11.65
N LYS A 30 3.35 -18.36 -12.28
CA LYS A 30 4.71 -17.91 -12.61
C LYS A 30 4.69 -16.77 -13.63
N THR A 31 3.74 -16.80 -14.58
CA THR A 31 3.55 -15.74 -15.57
C THR A 31 3.09 -14.46 -14.87
N LEU A 32 2.09 -14.54 -14.00
CA LEU A 32 1.63 -13.39 -13.22
C LEU A 32 2.75 -12.83 -12.33
N ALA A 33 3.43 -13.69 -11.57
CA ALA A 33 4.56 -13.29 -10.74
C ALA A 33 5.66 -12.60 -11.57
N GLY A 34 5.96 -13.12 -12.76
CA GLY A 34 6.89 -12.52 -13.70
C GLY A 34 6.44 -11.15 -14.22
N LYS A 35 5.13 -10.97 -14.48
CA LYS A 35 4.56 -9.67 -14.87
C LYS A 35 4.66 -8.66 -13.73
N LEU A 36 4.28 -9.06 -12.50
CA LEU A 36 4.34 -8.21 -11.32
C LEU A 36 5.79 -7.82 -10.95
N ASN A 37 6.73 -8.76 -11.03
CA ASN A 37 8.14 -8.50 -10.72
C ASN A 37 8.80 -7.52 -11.69
N ARG A 38 8.52 -7.69 -12.99
CA ARG A 38 9.11 -6.86 -14.05
C ARG A 38 8.32 -5.58 -14.35
N ASN A 39 7.24 -5.34 -13.58
CA ASN A 39 6.33 -4.23 -13.80
C ASN A 39 5.81 -4.16 -15.25
N SER A 40 5.55 -5.32 -15.87
CA SER A 40 5.05 -5.43 -17.25
C SER A 40 3.54 -5.63 -17.28
N ILE A 41 2.83 -4.99 -16.35
CA ILE A 41 1.36 -5.02 -16.24
C ILE A 41 0.81 -4.02 -17.25
N THR A 42 -0.04 -4.50 -18.17
CA THR A 42 -0.70 -3.64 -19.16
C THR A 42 -1.90 -2.92 -18.53
N GLY A 43 -2.46 -1.93 -19.25
CA GLY A 43 -3.68 -1.26 -18.80
C GLY A 43 -4.88 -2.22 -18.68
N GLU A 44 -4.99 -3.19 -19.59
CA GLU A 44 -6.03 -4.22 -19.56
C GLU A 44 -5.85 -5.15 -18.36
N ASP A 45 -4.62 -5.66 -18.15
CA ASP A 45 -4.29 -6.46 -16.96
C ASP A 45 -4.68 -5.71 -15.66
N LEU A 46 -4.42 -4.41 -15.61
CA LEU A 46 -4.70 -3.58 -14.44
C LEU A 46 -6.21 -3.41 -14.18
N LEU A 47 -7.01 -3.25 -15.24
CA LEU A 47 -8.46 -3.16 -15.12
C LEU A 47 -9.06 -4.46 -14.60
N GLU A 48 -8.59 -5.61 -15.11
CA GLU A 48 -9.05 -6.93 -14.65
C GLU A 48 -8.62 -7.19 -13.20
N ILE A 49 -7.34 -7.00 -12.89
CA ILE A 49 -6.80 -7.15 -11.52
C ILE A 49 -7.54 -6.22 -10.56
N GLY A 50 -7.80 -4.98 -10.98
CA GLY A 50 -8.52 -4.02 -10.18
C GLY A 50 -9.97 -4.41 -9.92
N GLY A 51 -10.63 -5.09 -10.87
CA GLY A 51 -11.94 -5.67 -10.66
C GLY A 51 -11.95 -6.72 -9.55
N PHE A 52 -10.98 -7.64 -9.56
CA PHE A 52 -10.88 -8.71 -8.54
C PHE A 52 -10.42 -8.22 -7.17
N LEU A 53 -9.52 -7.24 -7.15
CA LEU A 53 -8.98 -6.67 -5.91
C LEU A 53 -9.80 -5.48 -5.40
N GLU A 54 -10.85 -5.08 -6.10
CA GLU A 54 -11.65 -3.88 -5.81
C GLU A 54 -10.77 -2.62 -5.69
N ILE A 55 -9.76 -2.50 -6.55
CA ILE A 55 -8.86 -1.34 -6.59
C ILE A 55 -9.61 -0.16 -7.22
N ASN A 56 -9.62 0.97 -6.52
CA ASN A 56 -10.18 2.21 -7.05
C ASN A 56 -9.20 2.85 -8.05
N MET A 57 -9.52 2.76 -9.34
CA MET A 57 -8.68 3.32 -10.41
C MET A 57 -8.49 4.83 -10.32
N ASN A 58 -9.43 5.56 -9.71
CA ASN A 58 -9.28 7.00 -9.49
C ASN A 58 -8.20 7.28 -8.44
N GLU A 59 -8.14 6.49 -7.37
CA GLU A 59 -7.09 6.59 -6.35
C GLU A 59 -5.72 6.25 -6.96
N LEU A 60 -5.66 5.18 -7.75
CA LEU A 60 -4.43 4.77 -8.44
C LEU A 60 -3.91 5.86 -9.40
N LYS A 61 -4.82 6.56 -10.08
CA LYS A 61 -4.49 7.69 -10.96
C LYS A 61 -3.91 8.86 -10.15
N ILE A 62 -4.47 9.16 -8.98
CA ILE A 62 -3.95 10.21 -8.10
C ILE A 62 -2.56 9.83 -7.61
N ILE A 63 -2.36 8.59 -7.15
CA ILE A 63 -1.05 8.09 -6.68
C ILE A 63 0.02 8.20 -7.79
N THR A 64 -0.32 7.77 -9.01
CA THR A 64 0.62 7.84 -10.15
C THR A 64 0.96 9.28 -10.56
N GLN A 65 0.00 10.21 -10.44
CA GLN A 65 0.24 11.64 -10.69
C GLN A 65 1.10 12.27 -9.58
N LEU A 66 0.88 11.92 -8.31
CA LEU A 66 1.66 12.43 -7.19
C LEU A 66 3.11 11.95 -7.23
N GLU A 67 3.36 10.69 -7.59
CA GLU A 67 4.74 10.18 -7.77
C GLU A 67 5.49 10.87 -8.93
N SER A 68 4.76 11.41 -9.91
CA SER A 68 5.36 12.16 -11.03
C SER A 68 5.67 13.61 -10.67
N LEU A 69 5.10 14.13 -9.57
CA LEU A 69 5.18 15.53 -9.17
C LEU A 69 6.34 15.84 -8.23
N ASP A 70 6.88 14.87 -7.50
CA ASP A 70 8.18 15.01 -6.85
C ASP A 70 8.69 13.64 -6.38
N GLY A 71 9.97 13.38 -6.60
CA GLY A 71 10.64 12.12 -6.28
C GLY A 71 10.82 11.84 -4.78
N THR A 72 9.72 11.85 -4.01
CA THR A 72 9.74 11.54 -2.58
C THR A 72 8.73 10.44 -2.25
N THR A 73 9.26 9.34 -1.74
CA THR A 73 8.60 8.17 -1.15
C THR A 73 7.49 8.53 -0.13
N PHE A 74 7.53 9.74 0.41
CA PHE A 74 6.69 10.29 1.46
C PHE A 74 5.20 10.44 1.10
N GLU A 75 4.86 10.72 -0.17
CA GLU A 75 3.45 10.87 -0.59
C GLU A 75 2.75 9.51 -0.77
N PHE A 76 3.51 8.46 -1.11
CA PHE A 76 3.00 7.08 -1.16
C PHE A 76 2.71 6.57 0.25
N GLU A 77 3.61 6.82 1.20
CA GLU A 77 3.43 6.48 2.62
C GLU A 77 2.15 7.11 3.18
N LYS A 78 1.89 8.39 2.90
CA LYS A 78 0.64 9.06 3.27
C LYS A 78 -0.59 8.42 2.63
N CYS A 79 -0.53 8.00 1.37
CA CYS A 79 -1.67 7.35 0.71
C CYS A 79 -2.01 6.00 1.33
N VAL A 80 -1.01 5.17 1.63
CA VAL A 80 -1.23 3.88 2.28
C VAL A 80 -1.72 4.04 3.71
N ILE A 81 -1.15 5.00 4.45
CA ILE A 81 -1.65 5.41 5.76
C ILE A 81 -3.13 5.81 5.63
N ARG A 82 -3.47 6.67 4.67
CA ARG A 82 -4.84 7.16 4.49
C ARG A 82 -5.82 6.03 4.18
N ASP A 83 -5.49 5.12 3.28
CA ASP A 83 -6.33 3.96 2.94
C ASP A 83 -6.52 3.01 4.14
N TYR A 84 -5.46 2.73 4.90
CA TYR A 84 -5.56 1.96 6.13
C TYR A 84 -6.49 2.63 7.14
N LEU A 85 -6.33 3.93 7.36
CA LEU A 85 -7.18 4.70 8.28
C LEU A 85 -8.65 4.64 7.86
N TYR A 86 -8.94 4.79 6.56
CA TYR A 86 -10.31 4.62 6.06
C TYR A 86 -10.87 3.21 6.33
N LYS A 87 -10.07 2.15 6.11
CA LYS A 87 -10.49 0.76 6.37
C LYS A 87 -10.79 0.48 7.84
N VAL A 88 -10.08 1.12 8.77
CA VAL A 88 -10.37 1.02 10.21
C VAL A 88 -11.38 2.05 10.71
N GLY A 89 -12.04 2.77 9.80
CA GLY A 89 -13.09 3.74 10.10
C GLY A 89 -12.59 5.08 10.67
N ILE A 90 -11.28 5.33 10.60
CA ILE A 90 -10.63 6.55 11.06
C ILE A 90 -10.56 7.55 9.90
N ARG A 91 -11.06 8.77 10.11
CA ARG A 91 -11.02 9.82 9.09
C ARG A 91 -9.72 10.61 9.21
N GLU A 92 -9.27 11.17 8.10
CA GLU A 92 -8.07 12.02 8.07
C GLU A 92 -8.17 13.22 9.04
N ASN A 93 -9.38 13.76 9.22
CA ASN A 93 -9.64 14.83 10.18
C ASN A 93 -9.46 14.42 11.65
N ASP A 94 -9.41 13.11 11.93
CA ASP A 94 -9.15 12.57 13.26
C ASP A 94 -7.65 12.47 13.56
N ILE A 95 -6.78 12.62 12.56
CA ILE A 95 -5.33 12.67 12.75
C ILE A 95 -4.96 14.00 13.43
N GLU A 96 -4.28 13.91 14.56
CA GLU A 96 -3.71 15.05 15.26
C GLU A 96 -2.28 15.33 14.78
N LYS A 97 -1.48 14.26 14.65
CA LYS A 97 -0.06 14.37 14.31
C LYS A 97 0.48 13.07 13.72
N ILE A 98 1.46 13.19 12.83
CA ILE A 98 2.29 12.08 12.35
C ILE A 98 3.74 12.42 12.72
N ASP A 99 4.38 11.56 13.50
CA ASP A 99 5.79 11.62 13.83
C ASP A 99 6.53 10.48 13.12
N THR A 100 7.71 10.78 12.56
CA THR A 100 8.50 9.79 11.82
C THR A 100 9.85 9.59 12.51
N VAL A 101 10.25 8.33 12.68
CA VAL A 101 11.54 7.94 13.26
C VAL A 101 12.26 7.02 12.28
N ASP A 102 13.40 7.46 11.81
CA ASP A 102 14.30 6.63 11.00
C ASP A 102 15.12 5.72 11.91
N THR A 103 15.23 4.43 11.56
CA THR A 103 16.05 3.48 12.31
C THR A 103 17.26 3.01 11.52
N PRO A 104 18.32 2.55 12.21
CA PRO A 104 19.57 2.12 11.55
C PRO A 104 19.45 0.88 10.66
N ASP A 105 18.31 0.17 10.70
CA ASP A 105 18.04 -1.06 9.97
C ASP A 105 17.26 -0.85 8.66
N ASP A 106 17.27 0.37 8.11
CA ASP A 106 16.51 0.79 6.92
C ASP A 106 14.99 0.65 7.09
N ARG A 107 14.51 0.80 8.33
CA ARG A 107 13.07 0.92 8.63
C ARG A 107 12.73 2.35 9.03
N GLN A 108 11.49 2.72 8.78
CA GLN A 108 10.94 4.02 9.14
C GLN A 108 9.66 3.79 9.93
N TYR A 109 9.62 4.30 11.15
CA TYR A 109 8.47 4.15 12.03
C TYR A 109 7.65 5.43 11.97
N HIS A 110 6.40 5.32 11.54
CA HIS A 110 5.43 6.41 11.57
C HIS A 110 4.49 6.20 12.76
N TYR A 111 4.48 7.16 13.66
CA TYR A 111 3.61 7.22 14.81
C TYR A 111 2.48 8.18 14.51
N ILE A 112 1.26 7.66 14.45
CA ILE A 112 0.08 8.47 14.18
C ILE A 112 -0.68 8.67 15.47
N LYS A 113 -0.78 9.94 15.88
CA LYS A 113 -1.61 10.37 16.99
C LYS A 113 -2.96 10.83 16.45
N PHE A 114 -4.04 10.37 17.09
CA PHE A 114 -5.40 10.76 16.74
C PHE A 114 -6.01 11.62 17.83
N LYS A 115 -6.91 12.52 17.46
CA LYS A 115 -7.62 13.42 18.37
C LYS A 115 -8.47 12.68 19.41
N ASN A 116 -8.99 11.51 19.03
CA ASN A 116 -9.98 10.75 19.82
C ASN A 116 -9.48 9.37 20.27
N ILE A 117 -8.21 9.04 20.03
CA ILE A 117 -7.60 7.77 20.47
C ILE A 117 -6.47 8.08 21.44
N THR A 118 -6.52 7.49 22.63
CA THR A 118 -5.57 7.78 23.71
C THR A 118 -4.18 7.19 23.43
N GLU A 119 -4.12 6.11 22.66
CA GLU A 119 -2.88 5.43 22.28
C GLU A 119 -2.54 5.72 20.82
N PRO A 120 -1.30 6.17 20.51
CA PRO A 120 -0.86 6.34 19.14
C PRO A 120 -0.75 4.99 18.44
N ILE A 121 -1.05 4.97 17.14
CA ILE A 121 -0.85 3.78 16.31
C ILE A 121 0.55 3.84 15.71
N GLY A 122 1.34 2.79 15.94
CA GLY A 122 2.64 2.59 15.29
C GLY A 122 2.47 1.88 13.95
N LEU A 123 3.00 2.48 12.90
CA LEU A 123 3.14 1.88 11.58
C LEU A 123 4.62 1.77 11.25
N VAL A 124 5.09 0.56 11.00
CA VAL A 124 6.46 0.32 10.54
C VAL A 124 6.46 0.22 9.04
N VAL A 125 7.24 1.06 8.37
CA VAL A 125 7.53 0.99 6.95
C VAL A 125 8.93 0.39 6.80
N ASP A 126 9.01 -0.83 6.28
CA ASP A 126 10.28 -1.39 5.84
C ASP A 126 10.65 -0.76 4.49
N GLN A 127 11.70 0.07 4.44
CA GLN A 127 12.03 0.83 3.22
C GLN A 127 12.55 -0.06 2.07
N LYS A 128 12.99 -1.29 2.36
CA LYS A 128 13.43 -2.25 1.32
C LYS A 128 12.25 -2.91 0.63
N THR A 129 11.20 -3.17 1.39
CA THR A 129 10.02 -3.92 0.92
C THR A 129 8.78 -3.05 0.74
N ASN A 130 8.81 -1.79 1.20
CA ASN A 130 7.66 -0.91 1.40
C ASN A 130 6.52 -1.60 2.17
N LEU A 131 6.89 -2.47 3.12
CA LEU A 131 5.96 -3.28 3.89
C LEU A 131 5.47 -2.50 5.11
N PHE A 132 4.15 -2.43 5.28
CA PHE A 132 3.52 -1.82 6.44
C PHE A 132 3.26 -2.91 7.48
N ILE A 133 4.05 -2.92 8.55
CA ILE A 133 3.80 -3.79 9.70
C ILE A 133 3.12 -2.94 10.77
N TYR A 134 1.90 -3.32 11.12
CA TYR A 134 1.23 -2.79 12.31
C TYR A 134 1.94 -3.32 13.53
N ASP A 135 2.50 -2.42 14.34
CA ASP A 135 2.94 -2.77 15.68
C ASP A 135 2.02 -2.07 16.67
N LYS A 136 1.16 -2.86 17.31
CA LYS A 136 0.36 -2.37 18.42
C LYS A 136 1.32 -2.21 19.58
N TYR A 137 1.56 -0.97 20.01
CA TYR A 137 2.20 -0.76 21.31
C TYR A 137 1.38 -1.55 22.35
N LYS A 138 2.03 -2.53 22.98
CA LYS A 138 1.53 -3.24 24.16
C LYS A 138 1.72 -2.39 25.40
#